data_AF-A0A1Q6NKY8-F1
#
_entry.id   AF-A0A1Q6NKY8-F1
#
_cell.length_a   1.000
_cell.length_b   1.000
_cell.length_c   1.000
_cell.angle_alpha   90.00
_cell.angle_beta   90.00
_cell.angle_gamma   90.00
#
_symmetry.space_group_name_H-M   'P 1'
#
loop_
_entity.id
_entity.type
_entity.pdbx_description
1 polymer ?
#
loop_
_entity_poly.entity_id
_entity_poly.type
_entity_poly.pdbx_seq_one_letter_code
_entity_poly.pdbx_strand_id
1 'polypeptide(L)'
;MVLGRKNVAVKLIITFDKKDCFHLMGLQYLTDRPELRRDRGKIFDEIQNGIIKRENIESSDFYHKIQDRVHFLPLLEKMLDSNDTVFKYNKKANVYSMIKADYLMKNHMEGKNLFLFLSNARDDSYFCRSFFPEEKMNYTKNQASWTLLYKKKRNLIDGSEHILYDRLKKDVK
;
A
#
# COMPACT_ATOMS: atom_id res chain seq x y z
N MET A 1 1.18 4.89 -12.51
CA MET A 1 -0.08 4.50 -13.17
C MET A 1 -0.89 5.72 -13.59
N VAL A 2 -1.79 5.56 -14.54
CA VAL A 2 -2.77 6.57 -14.96
C VAL A 2 -4.16 5.99 -14.73
N LEU A 3 -5.01 6.75 -14.06
CA LEU A 3 -6.39 6.38 -13.74
C LEU A 3 -7.36 7.30 -14.48
N GLY A 4 -8.49 6.77 -14.94
CA GLY A 4 -9.52 7.49 -15.66
C GLY A 4 -10.89 7.41 -14.98
N ARG A 5 -11.63 8.53 -14.97
CA ARG A 5 -13.04 8.58 -14.55
C ARG A 5 -13.72 9.83 -15.12
N LYS A 6 -14.91 9.69 -15.72
CA LYS A 6 -15.74 10.81 -16.22
C LYS A 6 -14.93 11.83 -17.06
N ASN A 7 -14.25 11.35 -18.10
CA ASN A 7 -13.40 12.16 -19.00
C ASN A 7 -12.19 12.86 -18.33
N VAL A 8 -11.88 12.54 -17.07
CA VAL A 8 -10.68 13.01 -16.37
C VAL A 8 -9.69 11.87 -16.26
N ALA A 9 -8.41 12.15 -16.51
CA ALA A 9 -7.29 11.26 -16.25
C ALA A 9 -6.36 11.87 -15.20
N VAL A 10 -5.85 11.04 -14.29
CA VAL A 10 -4.89 11.45 -13.26
C VAL A 10 -3.70 10.51 -13.24
N LYS A 11 -2.52 11.05 -12.97
CA LYS A 11 -1.27 10.30 -12.88
C LYS A 11 -0.90 10.09 -11.42
N LEU A 12 -0.55 8.86 -11.07
CA LEU A 12 -0.04 8.47 -9.76
C LEU A 12 1.33 7.82 -9.96
N ILE A 13 2.38 8.40 -9.39
CA ILE A 13 3.71 7.81 -9.26
C ILE A 13 3.82 7.28 -7.83
N ILE A 14 3.69 5.96 -7.67
CA ILE A 14 3.84 5.33 -6.36
C ILE A 14 5.33 5.13 -6.09
N THR A 15 5.81 5.68 -4.99
CA THR A 15 7.20 5.55 -4.51
C THR A 15 7.22 4.87 -3.15
N PHE A 16 8.37 4.29 -2.79
CA PHE A 16 8.58 3.63 -1.51
C PHE A 16 9.73 4.31 -0.79
N ASP A 17 9.46 4.81 0.42
CA ASP A 17 10.49 5.21 1.35
C ASP A 17 10.60 4.16 2.48
N LYS A 18 11.82 3.96 3.00
CA LYS A 18 12.07 3.04 4.12
C LYS A 18 11.16 3.33 5.32
N LYS A 19 10.84 4.61 5.55
CA LYS A 19 9.98 5.05 6.66
C LYS A 19 8.53 4.60 6.51
N ASP A 20 8.06 4.35 5.30
CA ASP A 20 6.70 3.88 5.04
C ASP A 20 6.50 2.45 5.56
N CYS A 21 7.54 1.61 5.47
CA CYS A 21 7.50 0.20 5.87
C CYS A 21 7.09 0.01 7.33
N PHE A 22 7.42 0.96 8.23
CA PHE A 22 7.01 0.91 9.63
C PHE A 22 5.48 0.83 9.78
N HIS A 23 4.74 1.63 8.99
CA HIS A 23 3.29 1.63 8.99
C HIS A 23 2.68 0.46 8.25
N LEU A 24 3.33 -0.01 7.18
CA LEU A 24 2.88 -1.17 6.41
C LEU A 24 2.97 -2.46 7.22
N MET A 25 4.07 -2.66 7.95
CA MET A 25 4.23 -3.77 8.91
C MET A 25 3.34 -3.64 10.15
N GLY A 26 2.84 -2.43 10.45
CA GLY A 26 2.03 -2.18 11.64
C GLY A 26 2.83 -1.96 12.93
N LEU A 27 4.15 -1.75 12.84
CA LEU A 27 5.03 -1.65 14.02
C LEU A 27 4.62 -0.54 15.00
N GLN A 28 3.87 0.47 14.57
CA GLN A 28 3.29 1.49 15.46
C GLN A 28 2.34 0.95 16.52
N TYR A 29 1.80 -0.27 16.35
CA TYR A 29 0.87 -0.88 17.29
C TYR A 29 1.56 -1.63 18.43
N LEU A 30 2.88 -1.88 18.33
CA LEU A 30 3.67 -2.57 19.35
C LEU A 30 4.11 -1.57 20.42
N THR A 31 3.15 -1.08 21.20
CA THR A 31 3.38 -0.01 22.16
C THR A 31 4.25 -0.44 23.35
N ASP A 32 4.36 -1.74 23.59
CA ASP A 32 5.25 -2.40 24.56
C ASP A 32 6.72 -2.46 24.11
N ARG A 33 7.02 -2.02 22.88
CA ARG A 33 8.37 -2.06 22.29
C ARG A 33 8.99 -0.66 22.18
N PRO A 34 9.52 -0.08 23.28
CA PRO A 34 10.12 1.25 23.26
C PRO A 34 11.32 1.37 22.30
N GLU A 35 12.02 0.27 22.02
CA GLU A 35 13.11 0.19 21.04
C GLU A 35 12.69 0.54 19.61
N LEU A 36 11.39 0.45 19.31
CA LEU A 36 10.80 0.83 18.01
C LEU A 36 10.37 2.31 17.97
N ARG A 37 10.46 3.05 19.08
CA ARG A 37 10.06 4.47 19.17
C ARG A 37 11.18 5.42 18.79
N ARG A 38 11.72 5.24 17.59
CA ARG A 38 12.82 6.05 17.04
C ARG A 38 12.71 6.18 15.53
N ASP A 39 13.76 6.66 14.88
CA ASP A 39 13.77 6.86 13.43
C ASP A 39 13.40 5.57 12.68
N ARG A 40 12.36 5.67 11.85
CA ARG A 40 11.76 4.54 11.15
C ARG A 40 12.64 4.00 10.02
N GLY A 41 13.46 4.85 9.42
CA GLY A 41 14.43 4.44 8.40
C GLY A 41 15.51 3.57 9.02
N LYS A 42 16.04 3.97 10.19
CA LYS A 42 16.99 3.14 10.95
C LYS A 42 16.40 1.81 11.38
N ILE A 43 15.13 1.79 11.81
CA ILE A 43 14.44 0.54 12.16
C ILE A 43 14.35 -0.39 10.94
N PHE A 44 14.00 0.15 9.77
CA PHE A 44 14.00 -0.63 8.53
C PHE A 44 15.39 -1.21 8.23
N ASP A 45 16.44 -0.39 8.31
CA ASP A 45 17.82 -0.82 8.05
C ASP A 45 18.26 -1.93 9.02
N GLU A 46 17.89 -1.84 10.29
CA GLU A 46 18.19 -2.85 11.29
C GLU A 46 17.41 -4.16 11.11
N ILE A 47 16.16 -4.09 10.64
CA ILE A 47 15.40 -5.28 10.22
C ILE A 47 16.10 -5.93 9.03
N GLN A 48 16.48 -5.14 8.02
CA GLN A 48 17.17 -5.63 6.83
C GLN A 48 18.52 -6.28 7.17
N ASN A 49 19.25 -5.71 8.13
CA ASN A 49 20.54 -6.23 8.60
C ASN A 49 20.40 -7.39 9.62
N GLY A 50 19.18 -7.80 9.98
CA GLY A 50 18.92 -8.89 10.93
C GLY A 50 19.25 -8.56 12.39
N ILE A 51 19.41 -7.27 12.73
CA ILE A 51 19.58 -6.79 14.10
C ILE A 51 18.25 -6.88 14.85
N ILE A 52 17.17 -6.39 14.24
CA ILE A 52 15.80 -6.63 14.70
C ILE A 52 15.30 -7.88 13.99
N LYS A 53 15.16 -8.97 14.73
CA LYS A 53 14.70 -10.25 14.18
C LYS A 53 13.20 -10.43 14.37
N ARG A 54 12.64 -11.41 13.65
CA ARG A 54 11.22 -11.76 13.74
C ARG A 54 10.82 -12.09 15.19
N GLU A 55 11.67 -12.79 15.94
CA GLU A 55 11.37 -13.21 17.32
C GLU A 55 11.27 -12.01 18.27
N ASN A 56 12.01 -10.92 18.01
CA ASN A 56 11.89 -9.69 18.77
C ASN A 56 10.51 -9.03 18.58
N ILE A 57 9.95 -9.15 17.38
CA ILE A 57 8.63 -8.61 17.04
C ILE A 57 7.50 -9.52 17.54
N GLU A 58 7.63 -10.84 17.34
CA GLU A 58 6.63 -11.84 17.71
C GLU A 58 6.46 -11.98 19.23
N SER A 59 7.49 -11.67 20.01
CA SER A 59 7.41 -11.68 21.47
C SER A 59 6.58 -10.54 22.06
N SER A 60 6.07 -9.59 21.26
CA SER A 60 5.24 -8.49 21.75
C SER A 60 3.85 -8.98 22.18
N ASP A 61 3.36 -8.48 23.31
CA ASP A 61 1.98 -8.75 23.77
C ASP A 61 0.93 -8.24 22.76
N PHE A 62 1.32 -7.31 21.89
CA PHE A 62 0.47 -6.73 20.85
C PHE A 62 0.71 -7.33 19.45
N TYR A 63 1.52 -8.38 19.30
CA TYR A 63 1.81 -8.99 17.99
C TYR A 63 0.53 -9.43 17.26
N HIS A 64 -0.46 -9.94 18.00
CA HIS A 64 -1.77 -10.33 17.46
C HIS A 64 -2.47 -9.21 16.65
N LYS A 65 -2.15 -7.93 16.89
CA LYS A 65 -2.70 -6.79 16.14
C LYS A 65 -2.06 -6.59 14.76
N ILE A 66 -0.89 -7.18 14.53
CA ILE A 66 -0.08 -6.94 13.33
C ILE A 66 0.28 -8.21 12.57
N GLN A 67 0.08 -9.40 13.16
CA GLN A 67 0.46 -10.69 12.56
C GLN A 67 0.02 -10.81 11.10
N ASP A 68 -1.22 -10.42 10.79
CA ASP A 68 -1.78 -10.46 9.44
C ASP A 68 -1.08 -9.46 8.51
N ARG A 69 -0.72 -8.27 9.01
CA ARG A 69 0.06 -7.29 8.22
C ARG A 69 1.43 -7.86 7.86
N VAL A 70 2.11 -8.49 8.82
CA VAL A 70 3.42 -9.11 8.61
C VAL A 70 3.31 -10.28 7.63
N HIS A 71 2.31 -11.15 7.80
CA HIS A 71 2.04 -12.29 6.91
C HIS A 71 1.80 -11.86 5.47
N PHE A 72 0.95 -10.86 5.24
CA PHE A 72 0.58 -10.43 3.88
C PHE A 72 1.56 -9.45 3.24
N LEU A 73 2.46 -8.80 4.00
CA LEU A 73 3.36 -7.78 3.45
C LEU A 73 4.18 -8.23 2.22
N PRO A 74 4.69 -9.48 2.15
CA PRO A 74 5.36 -9.99 0.95
C PRO A 74 4.51 -9.93 -0.33
N LEU A 75 3.17 -9.88 -0.21
CA LEU A 75 2.27 -9.79 -1.36
C LEU A 75 2.08 -8.36 -1.90
N LEU A 76 2.63 -7.35 -1.22
CA LEU A 76 2.45 -5.94 -1.60
C LEU A 76 2.87 -5.65 -3.04
N GLU A 77 4.02 -6.18 -3.46
CA GLU A 77 4.51 -6.02 -4.84
C GLU A 77 3.56 -6.66 -5.85
N LYS A 78 3.13 -7.90 -5.59
CA LYS A 78 2.16 -8.60 -6.43
C LYS A 78 0.81 -7.86 -6.49
N MET A 79 0.37 -7.25 -5.39
CA MET A 79 -0.82 -6.40 -5.36
C MET A 79 -0.67 -5.17 -6.27
N LEU A 80 0.48 -4.49 -6.22
CA LEU A 80 0.74 -3.32 -7.06
C LEU A 80 0.86 -3.68 -8.54
N ASP A 81 1.41 -4.85 -8.84
CA ASP A 81 1.57 -5.36 -10.20
C ASP A 81 0.24 -5.83 -10.82
N SER A 82 -0.72 -6.25 -9.99
CA SER A 82 -2.08 -6.60 -10.42
C SER A 82 -2.80 -5.44 -11.09
N ASN A 83 -3.80 -5.71 -11.92
CA ASN A 83 -4.62 -4.69 -12.57
C ASN A 83 -6.04 -4.59 -11.98
N ASP A 84 -6.19 -4.97 -10.71
CA ASP A 84 -7.46 -4.97 -9.99
C ASP A 84 -7.97 -3.53 -9.70
N THR A 85 -8.91 -3.40 -8.76
CA THR A 85 -9.69 -2.17 -8.62
C THR A 85 -8.95 -1.08 -7.85
N VAL A 86 -9.01 0.15 -8.35
CA VAL A 86 -8.56 1.36 -7.66
C VAL A 86 -9.76 2.28 -7.41
N PHE A 87 -9.85 2.84 -6.21
CA PHE A 87 -10.90 3.75 -5.80
C PHE A 87 -10.30 5.10 -5.37
N LYS A 88 -10.96 6.21 -5.68
CA LYS A 88 -10.68 7.48 -5.00
C LYS A 88 -11.28 7.40 -3.61
N TYR A 89 -10.44 7.56 -2.60
CA TYR A 89 -10.83 7.42 -1.21
C TYR A 89 -11.50 8.70 -0.69
N ASN A 90 -12.78 8.59 -0.38
CA ASN A 90 -13.56 9.58 0.32
C ASN A 90 -13.66 9.20 1.80
N LYS A 91 -12.94 9.94 2.64
CA LYS A 91 -12.96 9.76 4.10
C LYS A 91 -14.36 9.84 4.71
N LYS A 92 -15.26 10.64 4.12
CA LYS A 92 -16.63 10.83 4.62
C LYS A 92 -17.48 9.55 4.54
N ALA A 93 -17.13 8.62 3.65
CA ALA A 93 -17.79 7.32 3.60
C ALA A 93 -17.30 6.34 4.69
N ASN A 94 -16.19 6.67 5.37
CA ASN A 94 -15.57 5.87 6.42
C ASN A 94 -15.23 6.75 7.63
N VAL A 95 -16.21 7.47 8.19
CA VAL A 95 -15.99 8.53 9.19
C VAL A 95 -15.20 8.06 10.43
N TYR A 96 -15.42 6.83 10.88
CA TYR A 96 -14.75 6.24 12.05
C TYR A 96 -13.31 5.80 11.81
N SER A 97 -12.87 5.66 10.55
CA SER A 97 -11.48 5.31 10.26
C SER A 97 -10.53 6.43 10.67
N MET A 98 -9.32 6.13 11.13
CA MET A 98 -8.29 7.15 11.31
C MET A 98 -7.40 7.33 10.07
N ILE A 99 -7.62 6.51 9.03
CA ILE A 99 -6.80 6.51 7.82
C ILE A 99 -7.15 7.74 6.97
N LYS A 100 -6.15 8.58 6.72
CA LYS A 100 -6.22 9.67 5.74
C LYS A 100 -5.49 9.22 4.49
N ALA A 101 -6.21 9.09 3.38
CA ALA A 101 -5.70 8.60 2.11
C ALA A 101 -6.43 9.27 0.94
N ASP A 102 -5.81 9.23 -0.23
CA ASP A 102 -6.33 9.75 -1.49
C ASP A 102 -6.95 8.67 -2.36
N TYR A 103 -6.33 7.49 -2.35
CA TYR A 103 -6.77 6.33 -3.12
C TYR A 103 -6.73 5.06 -2.27
N LEU A 104 -7.53 4.09 -2.67
CA LEU A 104 -7.64 2.77 -2.06
C LEU A 104 -7.59 1.73 -3.18
N MET A 105 -6.73 0.73 -3.05
CA MET A 105 -6.73 -0.44 -3.92
C MET A 105 -7.29 -1.64 -3.15
N LYS A 106 -8.02 -2.52 -3.85
CA LYS A 106 -8.55 -3.77 -3.31
C LYS A 106 -8.19 -4.93 -4.23
N ASN A 107 -7.64 -5.98 -3.66
CA ASN A 107 -7.27 -7.22 -4.33
C ASN A 107 -7.72 -8.43 -3.53
N HIS A 108 -8.00 -9.56 -4.20
CA HIS A 108 -8.25 -10.83 -3.52
C HIS A 108 -7.03 -11.74 -3.65
N MET A 109 -6.39 -12.08 -2.53
CA MET A 109 -5.13 -12.83 -2.49
C MET A 109 -5.12 -13.76 -1.28
N GLU A 110 -4.72 -15.02 -1.47
CA GLU A 110 -4.68 -16.03 -0.40
C GLU A 110 -6.01 -16.16 0.36
N GLY A 111 -7.14 -16.11 -0.35
CA GLY A 111 -8.47 -16.25 0.24
C GLY A 111 -8.95 -15.04 1.04
N LYS A 112 -8.17 -13.95 1.15
CA LYS A 112 -8.57 -12.71 1.80
C LYS A 112 -8.55 -11.55 0.82
N ASN A 113 -9.42 -10.57 1.07
CA ASN A 113 -9.28 -9.28 0.40
C ASN A 113 -8.19 -8.47 1.10
N LEU A 114 -7.31 -7.82 0.35
CA LEU A 114 -6.26 -6.93 0.85
C LEU A 114 -6.57 -5.50 0.44
N PHE A 115 -6.32 -4.56 1.36
CA PHE A 115 -6.46 -3.13 1.13
C PHE A 115 -5.11 -2.45 1.14
N LEU A 116 -4.86 -1.59 0.15
CA LEU A 116 -3.72 -0.68 0.11
C LEU A 116 -4.23 0.75 0.00
N PHE A 117 -3.87 1.57 0.98
CA PHE A 117 -4.19 2.98 1.02
C PHE A 117 -3.00 3.79 0.51
N LEU A 118 -3.27 4.71 -0.41
CA LEU A 118 -2.25 5.59 -0.99
C LEU A 118 -2.53 7.04 -0.56
N SER A 119 -1.48 7.76 -0.17
CA SER A 119 -1.56 9.19 0.14
C SER A 119 -0.63 9.96 -0.75
N ASN A 120 -1.05 11.14 -1.19
CA ASN A 120 -0.20 12.06 -1.91
C ASN A 120 0.93 12.54 -1.00
N ALA A 121 2.17 12.50 -1.50
CA ALA A 121 3.32 13.14 -0.85
C ALA A 121 3.47 14.57 -1.38
N ARG A 122 3.65 14.69 -2.69
CA ARG A 122 3.81 15.95 -3.42
C ARG A 122 3.55 15.72 -4.90
N ASP A 123 2.90 16.67 -5.58
CA ASP A 123 2.61 16.62 -7.02
C ASP A 123 1.92 15.29 -7.39
N ASP A 124 2.46 14.53 -8.36
CA ASP A 124 1.95 13.21 -8.73
C ASP A 124 2.54 12.06 -7.89
N SER A 125 3.38 12.33 -6.88
CA SER A 125 4.02 11.31 -6.04
C SER A 125 3.09 10.86 -4.91
N TYR A 126 2.99 9.55 -4.74
CA TYR A 126 2.18 8.89 -3.72
C TYR A 126 3.01 7.85 -2.97
N PHE A 127 2.71 7.69 -1.69
CA PHE A 127 3.30 6.65 -0.85
C PHE A 127 2.22 5.70 -0.32
N CYS A 128 2.67 4.52 0.08
CA CYS A 128 1.81 3.50 0.67
C CYS A 128 1.57 3.85 2.14
N ARG A 129 0.34 4.29 2.45
CA ARG A 129 -0.05 4.79 3.78
C ARG A 129 -0.35 3.68 4.76
N SER A 130 -1.01 2.61 4.29
CA SER A 130 -1.37 1.45 5.11
C SER A 130 -1.72 0.28 4.21
N PHE A 131 -1.36 -0.93 4.64
CA PHE A 131 -1.63 -2.18 3.93
C PHE A 131 -2.04 -3.25 4.94
N PHE A 132 -3.19 -3.88 4.74
CA PHE A 132 -3.72 -4.91 5.64
C PHE A 132 -4.91 -5.66 4.99
N PRO A 133 -5.20 -6.90 5.44
CA PRO A 133 -6.38 -7.62 4.96
C PRO A 133 -7.69 -6.99 5.45
N GLU A 134 -8.77 -7.24 4.70
CA GLU A 134 -10.13 -6.96 5.11
C GLU A 134 -10.48 -7.80 6.33
N GLU A 135 -10.95 -7.13 7.38
CA GLU A 135 -11.55 -7.75 8.56
C GLU A 135 -13.07 -7.51 8.54
N LYS A 136 -13.59 -6.75 9.52
CA LYS A 136 -15.03 -6.46 9.64
C LYS A 136 -15.50 -5.38 8.67
N MET A 137 -14.62 -4.51 8.21
CA MET A 137 -14.97 -3.28 7.50
C MET A 137 -14.52 -3.31 6.04
N ASN A 138 -15.49 -3.20 5.13
CA ASN A 138 -15.23 -3.04 3.71
C ASN A 138 -15.01 -1.56 3.34
N TYR A 139 -13.74 -1.18 3.20
CA TYR A 139 -13.35 0.22 2.93
C TYR A 139 -13.72 0.73 1.54
N THR A 140 -14.09 -0.16 0.59
CA THR A 140 -14.49 0.24 -0.78
C THR A 140 -15.97 0.62 -0.87
N LYS A 141 -16.75 0.39 0.19
CA LYS A 141 -18.17 0.75 0.21
C LYS A 141 -18.32 2.26 0.01
N ASN A 142 -19.20 2.65 -0.92
CA ASN A 142 -19.47 4.04 -1.29
C ASN A 142 -18.24 4.84 -1.78
N GLN A 143 -17.20 4.15 -2.24
CA GLN A 143 -16.04 4.77 -2.87
C GLN A 143 -16.20 4.82 -4.39
N ALA A 144 -15.71 5.89 -5.00
CA ALA A 144 -15.73 6.01 -6.46
C ALA A 144 -14.62 5.12 -7.06
N SER A 145 -14.99 4.09 -7.83
CA SER A 145 -14.03 3.29 -8.60
C SER A 145 -13.47 4.08 -9.78
N TRP A 146 -12.18 3.92 -10.05
CA TRP A 146 -11.45 4.53 -11.16
C TRP A 146 -10.88 3.44 -12.06
N THR A 147 -10.96 3.69 -13.37
CA THR A 147 -10.46 2.75 -14.36
C THR A 147 -8.94 2.89 -14.48
N LEU A 148 -8.19 1.81 -14.31
CA LEU A 148 -6.79 1.79 -14.68
C LEU A 148 -6.67 1.93 -16.20
N LEU A 149 -5.97 2.97 -16.67
CA LEU A 149 -5.75 3.23 -18.09
C LEU A 149 -4.35 2.79 -18.53
N TYR A 150 -3.36 3.03 -17.68
CA TYR A 150 -1.97 2.71 -17.96
C TYR A 150 -1.21 2.40 -16.68
N LYS A 151 -0.34 1.39 -16.71
CA LYS A 151 0.55 1.05 -15.61
C LYS A 151 1.90 0.60 -16.16
N LYS A 152 2.95 1.17 -15.59
CA LYS A 152 4.31 0.68 -15.73
C LYS A 152 4.98 0.61 -14.36
N LYS A 153 5.96 -0.27 -14.28
CA LYS A 153 6.90 -0.43 -13.16
C LYS A 153 8.28 -0.04 -13.66
N ARG A 154 9.03 0.68 -12.83
CA ARG A 154 10.41 1.08 -13.14
C ARG A 154 11.33 0.50 -12.07
N ASN A 155 12.38 -0.19 -12.50
CA ASN A 155 13.47 -0.57 -11.63
C ASN A 155 14.38 0.66 -11.44
N LEU A 156 14.67 1.01 -10.18
CA LEU A 156 15.47 2.18 -9.87
C LEU A 156 16.99 1.92 -9.97
N ILE A 157 17.42 0.66 -9.98
CA ILE A 157 18.84 0.27 -10.04
C ILE A 157 19.35 0.40 -11.47
N ASP A 158 18.68 -0.26 -12.42
CA ASP A 158 19.09 -0.31 -13.84
C ASP A 158 18.29 0.63 -14.74
N GLY A 159 17.23 1.26 -14.21
CA GLY A 159 16.36 2.16 -14.95
C GLY A 159 15.37 1.48 -15.90
N SER A 160 15.34 0.15 -15.96
CA SER A 160 14.43 -0.61 -16.82
C SER A 160 12.96 -0.33 -16.50
N GLU A 161 12.13 -0.31 -17.53
CA GLU A 161 10.69 -0.10 -17.40
C GLU A 161 9.91 -1.27 -18.00
N HIS A 162 8.93 -1.74 -17.25
CA HIS A 162 8.02 -2.80 -17.67
C HIS A 162 6.59 -2.26 -17.70
N ILE A 163 5.96 -2.30 -18.87
CA ILE A 163 4.54 -1.95 -19.01
C ILE A 163 3.73 -3.15 -18.50
N LEU A 164 2.95 -2.92 -17.45
CA LEU A 164 2.09 -3.93 -16.82
C LEU A 164 0.65 -3.86 -17.36
N TYR A 165 0.26 -2.69 -17.88
CA TYR A 165 -1.06 -2.46 -18.42
C TYR A 165 -1.07 -1.25 -19.36
N ASP A 166 -1.73 -1.36 -20.50
CA ASP A 166 -1.90 -0.26 -21.43
C ASP A 166 -3.22 -0.39 -22.19
N ARG A 167 -4.21 0.42 -21.81
CA ARG A 167 -5.49 0.59 -22.52
C ARG A 167 -5.50 1.84 -23.40
N LEU A 168 -4.40 2.59 -23.43
CA LEU A 168 -4.28 3.81 -24.22
C LEU A 168 -3.79 3.51 -25.64
N LYS A 169 -3.09 2.39 -25.83
CA LYS A 169 -2.88 1.82 -27.16
C LYS A 169 -4.23 1.46 -27.77
N LYS A 170 -4.61 2.20 -28.82
CA LYS A 170 -5.70 1.78 -29.70
C LYS A 170 -5.22 0.53 -30.44
N ASP A 171 -6.02 -0.53 -30.42
CA ASP A 171 -5.93 -1.54 -31.46
C ASP A 171 -6.10 -0.80 -32.80
N VAL A 172 -5.06 -0.81 -33.63
CA VAL A 172 -5.22 -0.47 -35.04
C VAL A 172 -6.04 -1.60 -35.63
N LYS A 173 -7.37 -1.42 -35.67
CA LYS A 173 -8.24 -2.19 -36.56
C LYS A 173 -8.16 -1.63 -37.96
#